data_AF-A0A9P7DSV8-F1
#
_entry.id   AF-A0A9P7DSV8-F1
#
_cell.length_a   1.000
_cell.length_b   1.000
_cell.length_c   1.000
_cell.angle_alpha   90.00
_cell.angle_beta   90.00
_cell.angle_gamma   90.00
#
_symmetry.space_group_name_H-M   'P 1'
#
loop_
_entity.id
_entity.type
_entity.pdbx_description
1 polymer ?
#
loop_
_entity_poly.entity_id
_entity_poly.type
_entity_poly.pdbx_seq_one_letter_code
_entity_poly.pdbx_strand_id
1 'polypeptide(L)'
;LNKSHIDRLLSLIAHISRGQTKITLKNNTDFRNILHSATTQVMPFTKHDITVPYKQEECVYEVHALPIWEWALNLLENPLLAPHFIWDAQCVYKHNGAGFERFYDELWTADRWWDVQVLLSNLLPCDLIAAPLCFIVYANKTRLSSHSTVKGYPVMVHCANLLVGIRNGEGISSGCVIGLLPIVSEDASEEGKIGFTNLKCVIWHKSFVKFLELVAQYLKTGYSYKCFDQILCWLFPILLILSADYEEQCMMSLICGHHSKCPCLVCIVLLDELHDLSKSFWLRSMQDVMAALDAYEENKACGEEFLE
;
A
#
# COMPACT_ATOMS: atom_id res chain seq x y z
N LEU A 1 -26.29 -17.64 -10.36
CA LEU A 1 -26.23 -16.82 -11.60
C LEU A 1 -27.44 -15.91 -11.61
N ASN A 2 -27.26 -14.60 -11.79
CA ASN A 2 -28.38 -13.65 -11.88
C ASN A 2 -28.96 -13.65 -13.32
N LYS A 3 -30.12 -13.00 -13.51
CA LYS A 3 -30.82 -12.95 -14.80
C LYS A 3 -29.96 -12.36 -15.92
N SER A 4 -29.20 -11.29 -15.65
CA SER A 4 -28.33 -10.66 -16.65
C SER A 4 -27.19 -11.56 -17.11
N HIS A 5 -26.61 -12.36 -16.22
CA HIS A 5 -25.56 -13.32 -16.59
C HIS A 5 -26.12 -14.46 -17.46
N ILE A 6 -27.37 -14.90 -17.20
CA ILE A 6 -28.05 -15.90 -18.01
C ILE A 6 -28.34 -15.35 -19.42
N ASP A 7 -28.90 -14.15 -19.51
CA ASP A 7 -29.22 -13.51 -20.79
C ASP A 7 -27.95 -13.27 -21.64
N ARG A 8 -26.85 -12.85 -20.99
CA ARG A 8 -25.56 -12.64 -21.64
C ARG A 8 -24.92 -13.94 -22.12
N LEU A 9 -25.04 -15.03 -21.35
CA LEU A 9 -24.59 -16.36 -21.77
C LEU A 9 -25.40 -16.90 -22.95
N LEU A 10 -26.73 -16.79 -22.90
CA LEU A 10 -27.62 -17.21 -23.99
C LEU A 10 -27.37 -16.41 -25.28
N SER A 11 -27.13 -15.10 -25.15
CA SER A 11 -26.72 -14.24 -26.27
C SER A 11 -25.41 -14.72 -26.89
N LEU A 12 -24.39 -15.03 -26.08
CA LEU A 12 -23.10 -15.56 -26.55
C LEU A 12 -23.28 -16.87 -27.31
N ILE A 13 -24.06 -17.81 -26.76
CA ILE A 13 -24.39 -19.09 -27.41
C ILE A 13 -25.10 -18.85 -28.75
N ALA A 14 -26.05 -17.92 -28.81
CA ALA A 14 -26.76 -17.59 -30.04
C ALA A 14 -25.85 -16.93 -31.11
N HIS A 15 -24.87 -16.10 -30.70
CA HIS A 15 -23.88 -15.54 -31.63
C HIS A 15 -22.95 -16.61 -32.20
N ILE A 16 -22.56 -17.58 -31.37
CA ILE A 16 -21.76 -18.73 -31.80
C ILE A 16 -22.57 -19.60 -32.79
N SER A 17 -23.83 -19.90 -32.48
CA SER A 17 -24.69 -20.72 -33.34
C SER A 17 -24.99 -20.06 -34.70
N ARG A 18 -25.01 -18.72 -34.75
CA ARG A 18 -25.17 -17.92 -35.98
C ARG A 18 -23.87 -17.73 -36.76
N GLY A 19 -22.75 -18.28 -36.29
CA GLY A 19 -21.43 -18.11 -36.93
C GLY A 19 -20.85 -16.70 -36.84
N GLN A 20 -21.43 -15.83 -36.01
CA GLN A 20 -21.01 -14.43 -35.83
C GLN A 20 -19.81 -14.30 -34.89
N THR A 21 -19.50 -15.35 -34.13
CA THR A 21 -18.35 -15.40 -33.22
C THR A 21 -17.79 -16.81 -33.19
N LYS A 22 -16.46 -16.94 -33.27
CA LYS A 22 -15.75 -18.22 -33.16
C LYS A 22 -15.18 -18.36 -31.75
N ILE A 23 -15.41 -19.51 -31.12
CA ILE A 23 -14.71 -19.87 -29.87
C ILE A 23 -13.27 -20.24 -30.23
N THR A 24 -12.31 -19.51 -29.68
CA THR A 24 -10.87 -19.78 -29.83
C THR A 24 -10.33 -20.76 -28.79
N LEU A 25 -10.95 -20.82 -27.61
CA LEU A 25 -10.63 -21.72 -26.50
C LEU A 25 -11.34 -23.06 -26.67
N LYS A 26 -10.64 -24.12 -27.10
CA LYS A 26 -11.29 -25.42 -27.39
C LYS A 26 -11.24 -26.38 -26.21
N ASN A 27 -10.29 -26.22 -25.30
CA ASN A 27 -10.10 -27.11 -24.16
C ASN A 27 -9.35 -26.39 -23.02
N ASN A 28 -9.27 -27.06 -21.87
CA ASN A 28 -8.58 -26.57 -20.67
C ASN A 28 -7.06 -26.37 -20.91
N THR A 29 -6.44 -27.15 -21.78
CA THR A 29 -5.03 -26.99 -22.14
C THR A 29 -4.80 -25.68 -22.89
N ASP A 30 -5.64 -25.36 -23.89
CA ASP A 30 -5.59 -24.09 -24.63
C ASP A 30 -5.76 -22.91 -23.68
N PHE A 31 -6.72 -23.01 -22.75
CA PHE A 31 -6.95 -21.98 -21.73
C PHE A 31 -5.73 -21.79 -20.82
N ARG A 32 -5.15 -22.87 -20.31
CA ARG A 32 -3.94 -22.82 -19.46
C ARG A 32 -2.74 -22.29 -20.23
N ASN A 33 -2.59 -22.64 -21.51
CA ASN A 33 -1.52 -22.14 -22.36
C ASN A 33 -1.67 -20.64 -22.59
N ILE A 34 -2.87 -20.14 -22.87
CA ILE A 34 -3.13 -18.70 -23.00
C ILE A 34 -2.88 -17.98 -21.69
N LEU A 35 -3.31 -18.53 -20.56
CA LEU A 35 -3.03 -17.96 -19.24
C LEU A 35 -1.51 -17.92 -18.97
N HIS A 36 -0.80 -18.99 -19.30
CA HIS A 36 0.66 -19.04 -19.16
C HIS A 36 1.36 -18.02 -20.06
N SER A 37 0.96 -17.89 -21.33
CA SER A 37 1.47 -16.85 -22.23
C SER A 37 1.14 -15.44 -21.72
N ALA A 38 -0.02 -15.23 -21.11
CA ALA A 38 -0.34 -13.95 -20.48
C ALA A 38 0.54 -13.70 -19.24
N THR A 39 0.83 -14.73 -18.43
CA THR A 39 1.76 -14.58 -17.29
C THR A 39 3.17 -14.21 -17.71
N THR A 40 3.63 -14.61 -18.91
CA THR A 40 4.95 -14.17 -19.42
C THR A 40 5.00 -12.70 -19.82
N GLN A 41 3.85 -12.03 -19.95
CA GLN A 41 3.78 -10.59 -20.26
C GLN A 41 3.72 -9.71 -19.01
N VAL A 42 3.59 -10.30 -17.83
CA VAL A 42 3.50 -9.59 -16.55
C VAL A 42 4.70 -9.98 -15.70
N MET A 43 5.19 -9.04 -14.89
CA MET A 43 6.29 -9.32 -13.98
C MET A 43 5.87 -10.39 -12.96
N PRO A 44 6.63 -11.49 -12.82
CA PRO A 44 6.29 -12.56 -11.89
C PRO A 44 6.55 -12.14 -10.44
N PHE A 45 5.79 -12.72 -9.51
CA PHE A 45 6.11 -12.62 -8.09
C PHE A 45 7.39 -13.39 -7.78
N THR A 46 8.22 -12.80 -6.92
CA THR A 46 9.39 -13.48 -6.35
C THR A 46 9.01 -14.06 -4.99
N LYS A 47 9.42 -15.29 -4.74
CA LYS A 47 9.27 -15.95 -3.44
C LYS A 47 10.44 -15.55 -2.54
N HIS A 48 10.14 -15.15 -1.32
CA HIS A 48 11.15 -14.92 -0.28
C HIS A 48 10.78 -15.67 1.00
N ASP A 49 11.79 -16.19 1.68
CA ASP A 49 11.63 -16.89 2.94
C ASP A 49 12.05 -15.98 4.10
N ILE A 50 11.12 -15.74 5.03
CA ILE A 50 11.32 -14.92 6.22
C ILE A 50 11.58 -15.84 7.41
N THR A 51 12.82 -15.85 7.87
CA THR A 51 13.25 -16.66 9.02
C THR A 51 13.22 -15.81 10.30
N VAL A 52 12.51 -16.30 11.31
CA VAL A 52 12.40 -15.66 12.62
C VAL A 52 12.58 -16.70 13.72
N PRO A 53 13.51 -16.48 14.67
CA PRO A 53 13.67 -17.38 15.81
C PRO A 53 12.49 -17.20 16.78
N TYR A 54 11.91 -18.32 17.21
CA TYR A 54 10.86 -18.36 18.24
C TYR A 54 10.99 -19.61 19.08
N LYS A 55 11.01 -19.47 20.42
CA LYS A 55 11.13 -20.60 21.37
C LYS A 55 12.27 -21.59 21.06
N GLN A 56 13.44 -21.05 20.68
CA GLN A 56 14.64 -21.84 20.31
C GLN A 56 14.51 -22.64 18.99
N GLU A 57 13.45 -22.39 18.21
CA GLU A 57 13.27 -22.93 16.87
C GLU A 57 13.35 -21.81 15.83
N GLU A 58 13.75 -22.15 14.60
CA GLU A 58 13.67 -21.21 13.47
C GLU A 58 12.37 -21.44 12.71
N CYS A 59 11.48 -20.45 12.75
CA CYS A 59 10.25 -20.47 11.98
C CYS A 59 10.48 -19.78 10.63
N VAL A 60 10.12 -20.46 9.54
CA VAL A 60 10.25 -19.95 8.17
C VAL A 60 8.85 -19.65 7.60
N TYR A 61 8.67 -18.43 7.11
CA TYR A 61 7.43 -17.97 6.51
C TYR A 61 7.65 -17.51 5.07
N GLU A 62 6.86 -18.02 4.15
CA GLU A 62 6.93 -17.69 2.74
C GLU A 62 6.16 -16.38 2.46
N VAL A 63 6.80 -15.45 1.75
CA VAL A 63 6.16 -14.25 1.19
C VAL A 63 6.36 -14.25 -0.32
N HIS A 64 5.27 -14.01 -1.06
CA HIS A 64 5.34 -13.72 -2.49
C HIS A 64 5.26 -12.21 -2.66
N ALA A 65 6.27 -11.62 -3.29
CA ALA A 65 6.35 -10.18 -3.48
C ALA A 65 6.75 -9.81 -4.91
N LEU A 66 6.06 -8.83 -5.45
CA LEU A 66 6.45 -8.00 -6.58
C LEU A 66 6.84 -6.66 -5.96
N PRO A 67 8.12 -6.25 -5.99
CA PRO A 67 8.49 -5.02 -5.31
C PRO A 67 7.86 -3.81 -6.00
N ILE A 68 7.48 -2.80 -5.20
CA ILE A 68 6.62 -1.69 -5.64
C ILE A 68 7.27 -0.90 -6.77
N TRP A 69 8.59 -0.75 -6.73
CA TRP A 69 9.31 0.07 -7.67
C TRP A 69 9.28 -0.50 -9.09
N GLU A 70 9.52 -1.80 -9.24
CA GLU A 70 9.49 -2.48 -10.53
C GLU A 70 8.09 -2.51 -11.11
N TRP A 71 7.07 -2.68 -10.27
CA TRP A 71 5.68 -2.48 -10.68
C TRP A 71 5.43 -1.05 -11.18
N ALA A 72 5.95 -0.04 -10.50
CA ALA A 72 5.79 1.36 -10.89
C ALA A 72 6.49 1.67 -12.22
N LEU A 73 7.67 1.10 -12.48
CA LEU A 73 8.36 1.25 -13.77
C LEU A 73 7.50 0.73 -14.92
N ASN A 74 6.84 -0.42 -14.77
CA ASN A 74 5.90 -0.94 -15.79
C ASN A 74 4.74 0.03 -16.07
N LEU A 75 4.25 0.76 -15.06
CA LEU A 75 3.22 1.79 -15.26
C LEU A 75 3.75 2.99 -16.04
N LEU A 76 4.97 3.44 -15.71
CA LEU A 76 5.61 4.58 -16.38
C LEU A 76 5.92 4.26 -17.85
N GLU A 77 6.31 3.01 -18.15
CA GLU A 77 6.57 2.54 -19.51
C GLU A 77 5.31 2.38 -20.35
N ASN A 78 4.11 2.41 -19.74
CA ASN A 78 2.87 2.24 -20.47
C ASN A 78 2.48 3.54 -21.21
N PRO A 79 2.52 3.55 -22.57
CA PRO A 79 2.23 4.76 -23.35
C PRO A 79 0.77 5.22 -23.23
N LEU A 80 -0.15 4.33 -22.85
CA LEU A 80 -1.54 4.69 -22.62
C LEU A 80 -1.74 5.45 -21.30
N LEU A 81 -0.83 5.28 -20.34
CA LEU A 81 -0.91 5.94 -19.03
C LEU A 81 -0.07 7.20 -18.95
N ALA A 82 0.99 7.29 -19.76
CA ALA A 82 1.91 8.43 -19.79
C ALA A 82 1.21 9.81 -19.79
N PRO A 83 0.14 10.07 -20.57
CA PRO A 83 -0.52 11.38 -20.58
C PRO A 83 -1.33 11.69 -19.32
N HIS A 84 -1.55 10.71 -18.45
CA HIS A 84 -2.41 10.80 -17.28
C HIS A 84 -1.64 10.96 -15.96
N PHE A 85 -0.31 10.93 -16.00
CA PHE A 85 0.51 11.19 -14.83
C PHE A 85 0.50 12.69 -14.48
N ILE A 86 0.19 12.97 -13.21
CA ILE A 86 0.31 14.30 -12.60
C ILE A 86 1.55 14.29 -11.71
N TRP A 87 2.43 15.28 -11.91
CA TRP A 87 3.70 15.40 -11.21
C TRP A 87 3.67 16.51 -10.17
N ASP A 88 3.08 17.65 -10.53
CA ASP A 88 3.08 18.85 -9.70
C ASP A 88 1.95 18.89 -8.68
N ALA A 89 2.31 19.33 -7.48
CA ALA A 89 1.37 19.75 -6.45
C ALA A 89 0.49 20.89 -6.98
N GLN A 90 -0.78 20.86 -6.63
CA GLN A 90 -1.73 21.90 -7.02
C GLN A 90 -2.37 22.52 -5.80
N CYS A 91 -2.51 23.85 -5.83
CA CYS A 91 -3.19 24.59 -4.80
C CYS A 91 -4.50 25.17 -5.32
N VAL A 92 -5.61 24.49 -5.04
CA VAL A 92 -6.91 24.82 -5.66
C VAL A 92 -7.86 25.47 -4.68
N TYR A 93 -8.54 26.52 -5.14
CA TYR A 93 -9.46 27.32 -4.34
C TYR A 93 -10.79 27.49 -5.08
N LYS A 94 -11.90 27.49 -4.33
CA LYS A 94 -13.23 27.73 -4.87
C LYS A 94 -13.88 28.92 -4.16
N HIS A 95 -14.48 29.81 -4.94
CA HIS A 95 -15.23 30.93 -4.37
C HIS A 95 -16.59 30.45 -3.84
N ASN A 96 -16.89 30.68 -2.57
CA ASN A 96 -18.13 30.25 -1.91
C ASN A 96 -19.23 31.34 -1.87
N GLY A 97 -18.95 32.52 -2.43
CA GLY A 97 -19.86 33.68 -2.41
C GLY A 97 -19.42 34.79 -1.44
N ALA A 98 -18.63 34.46 -0.43
CA ALA A 98 -18.02 35.42 0.51
C ALA A 98 -16.50 35.51 0.36
N GLY A 99 -15.83 34.42 -0.02
CA GLY A 99 -14.40 34.37 -0.25
C GLY A 99 -13.95 33.11 -0.97
N PHE A 100 -12.65 32.98 -1.16
CA PHE A 100 -12.03 31.77 -1.69
C PHE A 100 -11.69 30.82 -0.54
N GLU A 101 -12.18 29.59 -0.65
CA GLU A 101 -11.88 28.51 0.29
C GLU A 101 -11.03 27.44 -0.37
N ARG A 102 -10.10 26.89 0.39
CA ARG A 102 -9.28 25.75 -0.02
C ARG A 102 -10.18 24.52 -0.22
N PHE A 103 -9.96 23.77 -1.28
CA PHE A 103 -10.55 22.45 -1.44
C PHE A 103 -9.52 21.40 -1.83
N TYR A 104 -9.80 20.16 -1.44
CA TYR A 104 -9.01 18.98 -1.75
C TYR A 104 -9.86 18.04 -2.59
N ASP A 105 -9.37 17.65 -3.76
CA ASP A 105 -10.10 16.82 -4.74
C ASP A 105 -9.27 15.58 -5.13
N GLU A 106 -7.99 15.79 -5.42
CA GLU A 106 -7.02 14.73 -5.71
C GLU A 106 -5.82 14.78 -4.76
N LEU A 107 -5.02 13.72 -4.71
CA LEU A 107 -3.93 13.60 -3.74
C LEU A 107 -2.84 14.67 -3.90
N TRP A 108 -2.54 15.09 -5.14
CA TRP A 108 -1.62 16.18 -5.41
C TRP A 108 -2.17 17.57 -5.03
N THR A 109 -3.46 17.65 -4.68
CA THR A 109 -4.05 18.88 -4.14
C THR A 109 -3.91 18.97 -2.62
N ALA A 110 -3.44 17.92 -1.94
CA ALA A 110 -3.24 17.91 -0.50
C ALA A 110 -1.91 18.53 -0.08
N ASP A 111 -1.87 19.07 1.14
CA ASP A 111 -0.71 19.80 1.68
C ASP A 111 0.54 18.91 1.72
N ARG A 112 0.38 17.61 2.00
CA ARG A 112 1.51 16.69 2.06
C ARG A 112 2.28 16.58 0.75
N TRP A 113 1.60 16.65 -0.40
CA TRP A 113 2.28 16.63 -1.70
C TRP A 113 3.06 17.92 -1.94
N TRP A 114 2.47 19.05 -1.54
CA TRP A 114 3.11 20.35 -1.59
C TRP A 114 4.37 20.39 -0.72
N ASP A 115 4.29 19.94 0.54
CA ASP A 115 5.43 19.87 1.46
C ASP A 115 6.58 19.04 0.89
N VAL A 116 6.26 17.90 0.28
CA VAL A 116 7.22 17.04 -0.39
C VAL A 116 7.88 17.77 -1.56
N GLN A 117 7.12 18.45 -2.41
CA GLN A 117 7.68 19.16 -3.56
C GLN A 117 8.55 20.34 -3.13
N VAL A 118 8.16 21.07 -2.08
CA VAL A 118 9.00 22.11 -1.46
C VAL A 118 10.29 21.50 -0.91
N LEU A 119 10.22 20.38 -0.19
CA LEU A 119 11.39 19.68 0.34
C LEU A 119 12.35 19.29 -0.79
N LEU A 120 11.85 18.68 -1.86
CA LEU A 120 12.67 18.29 -3.02
C LEU A 120 13.32 19.51 -3.69
N SER A 121 12.57 20.62 -3.85
CA SER A 121 13.10 21.86 -4.44
C SER A 121 14.20 22.51 -3.59
N ASN A 122 14.17 22.33 -2.27
CA ASN A 122 15.19 22.85 -1.36
C ASN A 122 16.44 21.96 -1.29
N LEU A 123 16.29 20.65 -1.49
CA LEU A 123 17.38 19.69 -1.41
C LEU A 123 18.17 19.54 -2.71
N LEU A 124 17.56 19.86 -3.85
CA LEU A 124 18.12 19.57 -5.18
C LEU A 124 18.50 20.85 -5.93
N PRO A 125 19.54 20.78 -6.77
CA PRO A 125 19.88 21.85 -7.71
C PRO A 125 18.69 22.32 -8.58
N CYS A 126 18.58 23.63 -8.81
CA CYS A 126 17.45 24.24 -9.53
C CYS A 126 17.35 23.84 -11.01
N ASP A 127 18.39 23.26 -11.59
CA ASP A 127 18.45 22.77 -12.97
C ASP A 127 17.87 21.35 -13.13
N LEU A 128 17.55 20.68 -12.02
CA LEU A 128 16.98 19.34 -12.03
C LEU A 128 15.47 19.38 -11.85
N ILE A 129 14.77 18.69 -12.75
CA ILE A 129 13.33 18.46 -12.64
C ILE A 129 13.15 17.28 -11.68
N ALA A 130 12.71 17.55 -10.46
CA ALA A 130 12.43 16.54 -9.46
C ALA A 130 10.93 16.43 -9.21
N ALA A 131 10.43 15.21 -9.11
CA ALA A 131 9.02 14.98 -8.86
C ALA A 131 8.81 13.79 -7.91
N PRO A 132 7.80 13.86 -7.04
CA PRO A 132 7.41 12.70 -6.25
C PRO A 132 6.64 11.69 -7.10
N LEU A 133 6.97 10.40 -6.95
CA LEU A 133 6.17 9.28 -7.43
C LEU A 133 5.51 8.62 -6.23
N CYS A 134 4.25 8.96 -5.99
CA CYS A 134 3.55 8.63 -4.76
C CYS A 134 2.76 7.32 -4.89
N PHE A 135 2.74 6.53 -3.82
CA PHE A 135 2.05 5.26 -3.74
C PHE A 135 1.03 5.23 -2.60
N ILE A 136 -0.07 4.53 -2.85
CA ILE A 136 -1.07 4.15 -1.85
C ILE A 136 -0.98 2.64 -1.70
N VAL A 137 -0.72 2.14 -0.50
CA VAL A 137 -0.65 0.71 -0.23
C VAL A 137 -1.78 0.31 0.70
N TYR A 138 -2.43 -0.80 0.36
CA TYR A 138 -3.41 -1.47 1.21
C TYR A 138 -2.85 -2.81 1.64
N ALA A 139 -2.93 -3.13 2.93
CA ALA A 139 -2.58 -4.45 3.43
C ALA A 139 -3.58 -4.83 4.53
N ASN A 140 -4.53 -5.70 4.20
CA ASN A 140 -5.52 -6.20 5.15
C ASN A 140 -5.71 -7.71 4.94
N LYS A 141 -5.90 -8.46 6.04
CA LYS A 141 -6.22 -9.89 6.02
C LYS A 141 -7.69 -10.08 5.63
N THR A 142 -7.91 -10.69 4.48
CA THR A 142 -9.26 -10.90 3.91
C THR A 142 -9.59 -12.38 3.73
N ARG A 143 -10.88 -12.72 3.67
CA ARG A 143 -11.34 -14.07 3.33
C ARG A 143 -11.34 -14.23 1.81
N LEU A 144 -10.68 -15.26 1.31
CA LEU A 144 -10.53 -15.47 -0.15
C LEU A 144 -11.80 -15.97 -0.84
N SER A 145 -12.80 -16.42 -0.07
CA SER A 145 -14.14 -16.75 -0.57
C SER A 145 -15.18 -16.52 0.52
N SER A 146 -16.39 -16.15 0.11
CA SER A 146 -17.54 -15.98 1.01
C SER A 146 -17.90 -17.25 1.79
N HIS A 147 -17.51 -18.42 1.28
CA HIS A 147 -17.80 -19.72 1.88
C HIS A 147 -16.54 -20.48 2.35
N SER A 148 -15.33 -19.90 2.22
CA SER A 148 -14.11 -20.57 2.66
C SER A 148 -13.61 -20.07 4.02
N THR A 149 -12.94 -20.95 4.74
CA THR A 149 -12.14 -20.61 5.94
C THR A 149 -10.75 -20.09 5.57
N VAL A 150 -10.40 -20.09 4.28
CA VAL A 150 -9.07 -19.70 3.80
C VAL A 150 -8.97 -18.19 3.77
N LYS A 151 -8.11 -17.66 4.64
CA LYS A 151 -7.73 -16.24 4.67
C LYS A 151 -6.55 -16.03 3.72
N GLY A 152 -6.47 -14.84 3.14
CA GLY A 152 -5.31 -14.33 2.42
C GLY A 152 -4.95 -12.95 2.96
N TYR A 153 -3.69 -12.55 2.85
CA TYR A 153 -3.23 -11.25 3.32
C TYR A 153 -2.60 -10.47 2.17
N PRO A 154 -3.41 -10.03 1.18
CA PRO A 154 -2.92 -9.32 0.03
C PRO A 154 -2.36 -7.96 0.39
N VAL A 155 -1.26 -7.62 -0.27
CA VAL A 155 -0.76 -6.26 -0.37
C VAL A 155 -1.16 -5.74 -1.74
N MET A 156 -1.90 -4.65 -1.77
CA MET A 156 -2.29 -3.95 -2.99
C MET A 156 -1.64 -2.58 -3.05
N VAL A 157 -1.32 -2.11 -4.25
CA VAL A 157 -0.73 -0.79 -4.46
C VAL A 157 -1.46 -0.05 -5.58
N HIS A 158 -1.54 1.28 -5.42
CA HIS A 158 -1.98 2.21 -6.44
C HIS A 158 -0.93 3.32 -6.62
N CYS A 159 -0.85 3.86 -7.83
CA CYS A 159 -0.06 5.04 -8.14
C CYS A 159 -0.93 6.29 -7.88
N ALA A 160 -0.50 7.14 -6.95
CA ALA A 160 -1.23 8.34 -6.57
C ALA A 160 -1.10 9.48 -7.60
N ASN A 161 -0.12 9.39 -8.50
CA ASN A 161 0.05 10.32 -9.63
C ASN A 161 -1.00 10.13 -10.74
N LEU A 162 -1.85 9.12 -10.64
CA LEU A 162 -2.97 8.89 -11.57
C LEU A 162 -4.29 9.35 -10.95
N LEU A 163 -5.15 9.93 -11.78
CA LEU A 163 -6.51 10.35 -11.42
C LEU A 163 -7.30 9.23 -10.74
N VAL A 164 -8.17 9.60 -9.79
CA VAL A 164 -9.01 8.66 -9.03
C VAL A 164 -9.85 7.76 -9.94
N GLY A 165 -10.38 8.28 -11.04
CA GLY A 165 -11.17 7.50 -12.00
C GLY A 165 -10.35 6.44 -12.75
N ILE A 166 -9.06 6.68 -12.95
CA ILE A 166 -8.12 5.73 -13.57
C ILE A 166 -7.64 4.72 -12.52
N ARG A 167 -7.32 5.22 -11.33
CA ARG A 167 -6.82 4.46 -10.17
C ARG A 167 -7.85 3.44 -9.64
N ASN A 168 -9.13 3.81 -9.65
CA ASN A 168 -10.25 2.99 -9.20
C ASN A 168 -11.06 2.41 -10.37
N GLY A 169 -10.59 2.59 -11.60
CA GLY A 169 -11.25 2.09 -12.80
C GLY A 169 -10.99 0.61 -13.05
N GLU A 170 -11.47 0.11 -14.18
CA GLU A 170 -11.16 -1.24 -14.67
C GLU A 170 -10.01 -1.15 -15.67
N GLY A 171 -8.86 -1.75 -15.37
CA GLY A 171 -7.73 -1.77 -16.31
C GLY A 171 -6.35 -1.93 -15.68
N ILE A 172 -5.32 -1.81 -16.53
CA ILE A 172 -3.90 -1.99 -16.19
C ILE A 172 -3.42 -0.95 -15.16
N SER A 173 -4.04 0.22 -15.13
CA SER A 173 -3.75 1.33 -14.21
C SER A 173 -4.50 1.26 -12.88
N SER A 174 -5.42 0.31 -12.73
CA SER A 174 -6.11 0.10 -11.46
C SER A 174 -5.17 -0.51 -10.42
N GLY A 175 -5.61 -0.52 -9.16
CA GLY A 175 -4.84 -1.13 -8.08
C GLY A 175 -4.38 -2.55 -8.40
N CYS A 176 -3.12 -2.84 -8.07
CA CYS A 176 -2.52 -4.14 -8.34
C CYS A 176 -2.21 -4.87 -7.03
N VAL A 177 -2.52 -6.17 -6.96
CA VAL A 177 -2.02 -7.04 -5.90
C VAL A 177 -0.55 -7.31 -6.18
N ILE A 178 0.32 -6.80 -5.32
CA ILE A 178 1.78 -6.95 -5.42
C ILE A 178 2.32 -8.05 -4.53
N GLY A 179 1.49 -8.66 -3.68
CA GLY A 179 1.90 -9.88 -3.01
C GLY A 179 0.96 -10.34 -1.93
N LEU A 180 1.41 -11.36 -1.20
CA LEU A 180 0.70 -11.99 -0.10
C LEU A 180 1.61 -12.04 1.11
N LEU A 181 1.25 -11.33 2.17
CA LEU A 181 1.90 -11.45 3.47
C LEU A 181 1.61 -12.84 4.06
N PRO A 182 2.56 -13.42 4.82
CA PRO A 182 2.35 -14.69 5.47
C PRO A 182 1.27 -14.58 6.55
N ILE A 183 0.43 -15.60 6.64
CA ILE A 183 -0.54 -15.75 7.73
C ILE A 183 0.05 -16.73 8.72
N VAL A 184 0.41 -16.22 9.90
CA VAL A 184 0.83 -17.04 11.02
C VAL A 184 -0.40 -17.77 11.55
N SER A 185 -0.34 -19.11 11.61
CA SER A 185 -1.41 -19.94 12.15
C SER A 185 -1.67 -19.59 13.61
N GLU A 186 -2.93 -19.36 13.96
CA GLU A 186 -3.35 -19.14 15.34
C GLU A 186 -3.22 -20.46 16.11
N ASP A 187 -2.44 -20.47 17.18
CA ASP A 187 -2.33 -21.57 18.13
C ASP A 187 -3.03 -21.15 19.43
N ALA A 188 -4.05 -21.89 19.84
CA ALA A 188 -4.80 -21.61 21.06
C ALA A 188 -3.91 -21.60 22.31
N SER A 189 -2.81 -22.35 22.29
CA SER A 189 -1.83 -22.35 23.38
C SER A 189 -1.00 -21.06 23.44
N GLU A 190 -0.95 -20.29 22.35
CA GLU A 190 -0.18 -19.05 22.20
C GLU A 190 -1.03 -17.78 22.28
N GLU A 191 -2.34 -17.93 22.37
CA GLU A 191 -3.29 -16.82 22.45
C GLU A 191 -3.00 -15.94 23.67
N GLY A 192 -3.00 -14.61 23.47
CA GLY A 192 -2.71 -13.63 24.52
C GLY A 192 -1.23 -13.50 24.93
N LYS A 193 -0.31 -14.32 24.40
CA LYS A 193 1.11 -14.23 24.75
C LYS A 193 1.81 -13.09 24.01
N ILE A 194 2.47 -12.20 24.76
CA ILE A 194 3.26 -11.08 24.22
C ILE A 194 4.32 -11.59 23.22
N GLY A 195 5.02 -12.68 23.54
CA GLY A 195 6.03 -13.25 22.65
C GLY A 195 5.49 -13.66 21.28
N PHE A 196 4.27 -14.21 21.23
CA PHE A 196 3.63 -14.61 19.98
C PHE A 196 3.09 -13.42 19.19
N THR A 197 2.58 -12.39 19.88
CA THR A 197 2.23 -11.11 19.24
C THR A 197 3.46 -10.45 18.62
N ASN A 198 4.57 -10.39 19.34
CA ASN A 198 5.83 -9.85 18.83
C ASN A 198 6.36 -10.65 17.63
N LEU A 199 6.25 -11.98 17.67
CA LEU A 199 6.57 -12.84 16.52
C LEU A 199 5.76 -12.43 15.27
N LYS A 200 4.44 -12.27 15.41
CA LYS A 200 3.57 -11.82 14.31
C LYS A 200 3.98 -10.43 13.80
N CYS A 201 4.35 -9.51 14.68
CA CYS A 201 4.84 -8.17 14.29
C CYS A 201 6.14 -8.27 13.49
N VAL A 202 7.12 -9.02 13.99
CA VAL A 202 8.42 -9.20 13.32
C VAL A 202 8.26 -9.81 11.94
N ILE A 203 7.41 -10.84 11.83
CA ILE A 203 7.10 -11.48 10.54
C ILE A 203 6.48 -10.45 9.59
N TRP A 204 5.46 -9.72 10.04
CA TRP A 204 4.78 -8.71 9.23
C TRP A 204 5.77 -7.67 8.70
N HIS A 205 6.58 -7.07 9.58
CA HIS A 205 7.55 -6.02 9.21
C HIS A 205 8.64 -6.56 8.28
N LYS A 206 9.24 -7.71 8.59
CA LYS A 206 10.26 -8.33 7.72
C LYS A 206 9.71 -8.71 6.34
N SER A 207 8.48 -9.20 6.28
CA SER A 207 7.79 -9.48 5.02
C SER A 207 7.48 -8.18 4.26
N PHE A 208 6.98 -7.15 4.95
CA PHE A 208 6.57 -5.90 4.31
C PHE A 208 7.76 -5.13 3.71
N VAL A 209 8.93 -5.22 4.34
CA VAL A 209 10.18 -4.65 3.80
C VAL A 209 10.49 -5.16 2.39
N LYS A 210 10.13 -6.40 2.05
CA LYS A 210 10.36 -6.96 0.70
C LYS A 210 9.64 -6.23 -0.42
N PHE A 211 8.56 -5.52 -0.12
CA PHE A 211 7.89 -4.66 -1.10
C PHE A 211 8.58 -3.30 -1.25
N LEU A 212 9.36 -2.89 -0.25
CA LEU A 212 9.86 -1.52 -0.08
C LEU A 212 11.37 -1.36 -0.32
N GLU A 213 12.15 -2.42 -0.53
CA GLU A 213 13.62 -2.35 -0.58
C GLU A 213 14.12 -1.26 -1.56
N LEU A 214 13.64 -1.29 -2.81
CA LEU A 214 14.00 -0.28 -3.81
C LEU A 214 13.33 1.08 -3.56
N VAL A 215 12.11 1.10 -3.03
CA VAL A 215 11.44 2.35 -2.64
C VAL A 215 12.26 3.08 -1.59
N ALA A 216 12.72 2.39 -0.56
CA ALA A 216 13.53 2.95 0.52
C ALA A 216 14.91 3.44 0.05
N GLN A 217 15.50 2.74 -0.93
CA GLN A 217 16.74 3.18 -1.57
C GLN A 217 16.50 4.48 -2.37
N TYR A 218 15.56 4.47 -3.31
CA TYR A 218 15.33 5.58 -4.23
C TYR A 218 14.62 6.77 -3.57
N LEU A 219 13.94 6.58 -2.43
CA LEU A 219 13.46 7.69 -1.61
C LEU A 219 14.61 8.62 -1.17
N LYS A 220 15.82 8.07 -0.98
CA LYS A 220 17.00 8.84 -0.55
C LYS A 220 17.81 9.40 -1.72
N THR A 221 17.97 8.62 -2.78
CA THR A 221 18.87 8.98 -3.91
C THR A 221 18.13 9.60 -5.08
N GLY A 222 16.80 9.47 -5.12
CA GLY A 222 16.02 9.62 -6.33
C GLY A 222 16.36 8.54 -7.37
N TYR A 223 15.59 8.54 -8.45
CA TYR A 223 15.81 7.73 -9.63
C TYR A 223 15.64 8.57 -10.90
N SER A 224 16.68 8.63 -11.73
CA SER A 224 16.61 9.35 -13.01
C SER A 224 15.80 8.54 -14.03
N TYR A 225 14.62 9.04 -14.39
CA TYR A 225 13.72 8.42 -15.36
C TYR A 225 13.47 9.35 -16.54
N LYS A 226 13.52 8.81 -17.76
CA LYS A 226 13.14 9.55 -18.96
C LYS A 226 11.65 9.38 -19.20
N CYS A 227 10.88 10.42 -18.91
CA CYS A 227 9.45 10.46 -19.12
C CYS A 227 9.08 10.29 -20.60
N PHE A 228 7.81 9.99 -20.86
CA PHE A 228 7.29 9.75 -22.21
C PHE A 228 7.53 10.93 -23.17
N ASP A 229 7.40 12.15 -22.64
CA ASP A 229 7.71 13.43 -23.31
C ASP A 229 9.21 13.67 -23.57
N GLN A 230 10.06 12.66 -23.28
CA GLN A 230 11.51 12.69 -23.40
C GLN A 230 12.22 13.60 -22.39
N ILE A 231 11.50 14.13 -21.41
CA ILE A 231 12.07 14.94 -20.33
C ILE A 231 12.69 14.01 -19.29
N LEU A 232 13.91 14.34 -18.85
CA LEU A 232 14.57 13.62 -17.78
C LEU A 232 14.06 14.16 -16.44
N CYS A 233 13.41 13.30 -15.67
CA CYS A 233 12.86 13.61 -14.36
C CYS A 233 13.55 12.77 -13.28
N TRP A 234 13.91 13.40 -12.18
CA TRP A 234 14.39 12.73 -10.99
C TRP A 234 13.19 12.36 -10.11
N LEU A 235 12.81 11.09 -10.15
CA LEU A 235 11.65 10.58 -9.43
C LEU A 235 12.03 10.14 -8.02
N PHE A 236 11.24 10.57 -7.04
CA PHE A 236 11.39 10.15 -5.65
C PHE A 236 10.18 9.30 -5.26
N PRO A 237 10.32 7.97 -5.12
CA PRO A 237 9.22 7.11 -4.72
C PRO A 237 8.83 7.37 -3.26
N ILE A 238 7.56 7.64 -3.02
CA ILE A 238 7.04 7.99 -1.69
C ILE A 238 5.83 7.12 -1.38
N LEU A 239 5.85 6.44 -0.25
CA LEU A 239 4.65 5.83 0.30
C LEU A 239 3.81 6.92 0.95
N LEU A 240 2.80 7.41 0.23
CA LEU A 240 1.98 8.54 0.67
C LEU A 240 0.88 8.10 1.64
N ILE A 241 0.28 6.95 1.37
CA ILE A 241 -0.80 6.38 2.19
C ILE A 241 -0.52 4.90 2.41
N LEU A 242 -0.57 4.49 3.68
CA LEU A 242 -0.66 3.09 4.08
C LEU A 242 -2.01 2.88 4.75
N SER A 243 -2.88 2.09 4.13
CA SER A 243 -4.26 1.89 4.54
C SER A 243 -4.51 0.46 5.00
N ALA A 244 -5.16 0.34 6.15
CA ALA A 244 -5.54 -0.90 6.80
C ALA A 244 -6.69 -0.61 7.77
N ASP A 245 -7.35 -1.65 8.27
CA ASP A 245 -8.22 -1.44 9.42
C ASP A 245 -7.40 -1.28 10.71
N TYR A 246 -8.07 -0.94 11.80
CA TYR A 246 -7.39 -0.60 13.05
C TYR A 246 -6.55 -1.75 13.60
N GLU A 247 -6.98 -3.02 13.46
CA GLU A 247 -6.22 -4.17 13.95
C GLU A 247 -4.88 -4.28 13.21
N GLU A 248 -4.91 -4.21 11.87
CA GLU A 248 -3.68 -4.22 11.09
C GLU A 248 -2.84 -2.96 11.30
N GLN A 249 -3.45 -1.78 11.45
CA GLN A 249 -2.71 -0.55 11.72
C GLN A 249 -2.00 -0.59 13.08
N CYS A 250 -2.53 -1.30 14.08
CA CYS A 250 -1.83 -1.54 15.33
C CYS A 250 -0.54 -2.36 15.12
N MET A 251 -0.60 -3.38 14.28
CA MET A 251 0.58 -4.18 13.89
C MET A 251 1.60 -3.34 13.11
N MET A 252 1.14 -2.48 12.20
CA MET A 252 1.98 -1.60 11.37
C MET A 252 2.71 -0.55 12.21
N SER A 253 2.01 0.06 13.15
CA SER A 253 2.53 1.16 14.00
C SER A 253 3.14 0.69 15.32
N LEU A 254 3.09 -0.62 15.59
CA LEU A 254 3.59 -1.25 16.82
C LEU A 254 2.92 -0.73 18.11
N ILE A 255 1.63 -0.37 18.05
CA ILE A 255 0.85 0.00 19.23
C ILE A 255 0.03 -1.18 19.77
N CYS A 256 -0.29 -1.16 21.07
CA CYS A 256 -1.08 -2.22 21.72
C CYS A 256 -2.60 -2.13 21.48
N GLY A 257 -3.04 -1.35 20.48
CA GLY A 257 -4.44 -1.12 20.17
C GLY A 257 -5.25 -0.64 21.38
N HIS A 258 -6.40 -1.28 21.62
CA HIS A 258 -7.30 -0.94 22.73
C HIS A 258 -6.72 -1.18 24.13
N HIS A 259 -5.60 -1.92 24.24
CA HIS A 259 -4.87 -2.08 25.50
C HIS A 259 -3.82 -0.99 25.73
N SER A 260 -3.62 -0.09 24.76
CA SER A 260 -2.70 1.05 24.89
C SER A 260 -3.31 2.16 25.77
N LYS A 261 -2.46 2.84 26.55
CA LYS A 261 -2.84 4.11 27.23
C LYS A 261 -3.24 5.17 26.20
N CYS A 262 -2.53 5.19 25.07
CA CYS A 262 -2.75 6.11 23.96
C CYS A 262 -3.06 5.29 22.70
N PRO A 263 -4.33 4.98 22.39
CA PRO A 263 -4.71 4.04 21.33
C PRO A 263 -4.76 4.67 19.92
N CYS A 264 -4.71 6.00 19.81
CA CYS A 264 -4.72 6.67 18.51
C CYS A 264 -3.38 6.48 17.78
N LEU A 265 -3.46 6.25 16.46
CA LEU A 265 -2.30 6.09 15.57
C LEU A 265 -1.64 7.42 15.20
N VAL A 266 -2.37 8.53 15.37
CA VAL A 266 -1.97 9.85 14.89
C VAL A 266 -1.49 10.74 16.04
N CYS A 267 -2.14 10.68 17.20
CA CYS A 267 -1.83 11.54 18.35
C CYS A 267 -1.72 10.75 19.66
N ILE A 268 -1.19 11.40 20.68
CA ILE A 268 -0.99 10.87 22.04
C ILE A 268 -2.23 11.17 22.91
N VAL A 269 -3.43 10.91 22.39
CA VAL A 269 -4.68 11.03 23.15
C VAL A 269 -4.83 9.85 24.10
N LEU A 270 -5.16 10.13 25.36
CA LEU A 270 -5.43 9.10 26.37
C LEU A 270 -6.73 8.35 26.06
N LEU A 271 -6.78 7.06 26.41
CA LEU A 271 -7.90 6.16 26.15
C LEU A 271 -9.22 6.69 26.72
N ASP A 272 -9.20 7.30 27.91
CA ASP A 272 -10.36 7.89 28.57
C ASP A 272 -10.77 9.25 27.98
N GLU A 273 -9.89 9.92 27.25
CA GLU A 273 -10.15 11.21 26.61
C GLU A 273 -10.52 11.12 25.12
N LEU A 274 -10.47 9.91 24.52
CA LEU A 274 -10.83 9.68 23.10
C LEU A 274 -12.18 10.26 22.68
N HIS A 275 -13.14 10.35 23.60
CA HIS A 275 -14.49 10.81 23.33
C HIS A 275 -14.59 12.34 23.19
N ASP A 276 -13.59 13.08 23.69
CA ASP A 276 -13.60 14.54 23.73
C ASP A 276 -12.91 15.14 22.49
N LEU A 277 -13.70 15.37 21.45
CA LEU A 277 -13.23 15.95 20.19
C LEU A 277 -12.92 17.46 20.29
N SER A 278 -13.15 18.10 21.45
CA SER A 278 -12.83 19.52 21.64
C SER A 278 -11.38 19.74 22.05
N LYS A 279 -10.70 18.68 22.52
CA LYS A 279 -9.30 18.71 22.93
C LYS A 279 -8.36 18.45 21.75
N SER A 280 -7.20 19.09 21.79
CA SER A 280 -6.10 18.84 20.87
C SER A 280 -4.96 18.13 21.60
N PHE A 281 -4.43 17.08 20.99
CA PHE A 281 -3.33 16.30 21.53
C PHE A 281 -2.11 16.40 20.61
N TRP A 282 -0.92 16.21 21.18
CA TRP A 282 0.31 16.17 20.40
C TRP A 282 0.29 15.02 19.39
N LEU A 283 0.74 15.31 18.18
CA LEU A 283 0.88 14.29 17.13
C LEU A 283 2.06 13.38 17.47
N ARG A 284 1.94 12.10 17.12
CA ARG A 284 3.06 11.17 17.20
C ARG A 284 4.11 11.55 16.18
N SER A 285 5.36 11.66 16.62
CA SER A 285 6.50 11.79 15.71
C SER A 285 7.42 10.57 15.82
N MET A 286 8.10 10.24 14.72
CA MET A 286 9.13 9.19 14.74
C MET A 286 10.25 9.52 15.72
N GLN A 287 10.58 10.80 15.90
CA GLN A 287 11.62 11.25 16.82
C GLN A 287 11.24 10.92 18.27
N ASP A 288 9.99 11.23 18.66
CA ASP A 288 9.50 10.95 20.01
C ASP A 288 9.43 9.45 20.28
N VAL A 289 8.98 8.66 19.28
CA VAL A 289 8.93 7.20 19.39
C VAL A 289 10.33 6.61 19.54
N MET A 290 11.32 7.10 18.78
CA MET A 290 12.71 6.65 18.91
C MET A 290 13.29 7.04 20.26
N ALA A 291 13.07 8.27 20.73
CA ALA A 291 13.55 8.72 22.04
C ALA A 291 12.94 7.89 23.18
N ALA A 292 11.64 7.58 23.10
CA ALA A 292 10.98 6.71 24.06
C ALA A 292 11.54 5.28 24.04
N LEU A 293 11.88 4.75 22.84
CA LEU A 293 12.51 3.44 22.70
C LEU A 293 13.92 3.41 23.30
N ASP A 294 14.75 4.40 22.99
CA ASP A 294 16.10 4.53 23.54
C ASP A 294 16.04 4.60 25.09
N ALA A 295 15.12 5.39 25.64
CA ALA A 295 14.89 5.47 27.08
C ALA A 295 14.39 4.15 27.68
N TYR A 296 13.52 3.41 26.97
CA TYR A 296 13.03 2.10 27.40
C TYR A 296 14.15 1.05 27.44
N GLU A 297 15.08 1.08 26.48
CA GLU A 297 16.24 0.18 26.44
C GLU A 297 17.19 0.40 27.64
N GLU A 298 17.32 1.64 28.11
CA GLU A 298 18.08 1.97 29.32
C GLU A 298 17.32 1.62 30.61
N ASN A 299 16.05 2.02 30.70
CA ASN A 299 15.17 1.74 31.82
C ASN A 299 13.70 1.78 31.39
N LYS A 300 13.04 0.63 31.52
CA LYS A 300 11.62 0.44 31.21
C LYS A 300 10.70 1.52 31.82
N ALA A 301 10.91 1.92 33.07
CA ALA A 301 10.06 2.92 33.73
C ALA A 301 10.24 4.33 33.14
N CYS A 302 11.47 4.70 32.76
CA CYS A 302 11.75 5.99 32.13
C CYS A 302 11.09 6.09 30.76
N GLY A 303 11.12 5.03 29.95
CA GLY A 303 10.44 5.00 28.64
C GLY A 303 8.91 5.14 28.74
N GLU A 304 8.30 4.65 29.83
CA GLU A 304 6.85 4.77 30.06
C GLU A 304 6.43 6.22 30.36
N GLU A 305 7.26 7.03 31.01
CA GLU A 305 6.99 8.46 31.28
C GLU A 305 6.94 9.31 30.00
N PHE A 306 7.65 8.93 28.94
CA PHE A 306 7.58 9.61 27.63
C PHE A 306 6.27 9.35 26.87
N LEU A 307 5.49 8.35 27.30
CA LEU A 307 4.26 7.92 26.66
C LEU A 307 3.00 8.40 27.41
N GLU A 308 3.17 9.06 28.56
CA GLU A 308 2.14 9.74 29.36
C GLU A 308 2.09 11.24 29.03
#